data_AF-A0A941SRH4-F1
#
_entry.id   AF-A0A941SRH4-F1
#
_cell.length_a   1.000
_cell.length_b   1.000
_cell.length_c   1.000
_cell.angle_alpha   90.00
_cell.angle_beta   90.00
_cell.angle_gamma   90.00
#
_symmetry.space_group_name_H-M   'P 1'
#
loop_
_entity.id
_entity.type
_entity.pdbx_description
1 polymer ?
#
loop_
_entity_poly.entity_id
_entity_poly.type
_entity_poly.pdbx_seq_one_letter_code
_entity_poly.pdbx_strand_id
1 'polypeptide(L)'
;MMRRLLLIGLLALAACATTPGAQPQRYSGTLDWGIETSSFRTDDGQGPYWLSSDSVWDRVVAPLRTSGHGPWGRVHLVVEGVLSPAG
;
A
#
# COMPACT_ATOMS: atom_id res chain seq x y z
N MET A 1 -30.32 -40.65 -11.64
CA MET A 1 -29.47 -40.03 -10.60
C MET A 1 -28.42 -39.13 -11.26
N MET A 2 -28.73 -37.87 -11.59
CA MET A 2 -27.77 -36.93 -12.22
C MET A 2 -28.23 -35.49 -11.97
N ARG A 3 -28.26 -35.05 -10.70
CA ARG A 3 -28.76 -33.71 -10.34
C ARG A 3 -28.03 -33.14 -9.11
N ARG A 4 -26.71 -33.32 -9.05
CA ARG A 4 -25.88 -32.79 -7.94
C ARG A 4 -24.56 -32.12 -8.37
N LEU A 5 -24.26 -32.08 -9.67
CA LEU A 5 -22.99 -31.50 -10.18
C LEU A 5 -23.05 -29.99 -10.50
N LEU A 6 -24.24 -29.39 -10.52
CA LEU A 6 -24.41 -27.98 -10.92
C LEU A 6 -24.14 -26.94 -9.81
N LEU A 7 -23.99 -27.36 -8.55
CA LEU A 7 -23.85 -26.45 -7.41
C LEU A 7 -22.39 -26.09 -7.06
N ILE A 8 -21.41 -26.82 -7.56
CA ILE A 8 -19.99 -26.56 -7.25
C ILE A 8 -19.40 -25.48 -8.18
N GLY A 9 -19.98 -25.28 -9.37
CA GLY A 9 -19.49 -24.29 -10.34
C GLY A 9 -19.77 -22.83 -9.95
N LEU A 10 -20.80 -22.54 -9.16
CA LEU A 10 -21.16 -21.16 -8.80
C LEU A 10 -20.31 -20.56 -7.67
N LEU A 11 -19.63 -21.38 -6.86
CA LEU A 11 -18.75 -20.88 -5.79
C LEU A 11 -17.40 -20.38 -6.31
N ALA A 12 -17.01 -20.74 -7.54
CA ALA A 12 -15.74 -20.33 -8.13
C ALA A 12 -15.77 -18.91 -8.73
N LEU A 13 -16.95 -18.31 -9.00
CA LEU A 13 -17.05 -16.96 -9.56
C LEU A 13 -17.21 -15.84 -8.53
N ALA A 14 -17.46 -16.16 -7.25
CA ALA A 14 -17.66 -15.16 -6.22
C ALA A 14 -16.34 -14.59 -5.63
N ALA A 15 -15.18 -15.19 -5.97
CA ALA A 15 -13.88 -14.79 -5.42
C ALA A 15 -13.23 -13.59 -6.14
N CYS A 16 -13.78 -13.16 -7.28
CA CYS A 16 -13.32 -11.97 -8.00
C CYS A 16 -14.24 -10.76 -7.75
N ALA A 17 -14.73 -10.60 -6.52
CA ALA A 17 -15.37 -9.36 -6.10
C ALA A 17 -14.29 -8.26 -6.00
N THR A 18 -13.95 -7.69 -7.16
CA THR A 18 -13.32 -6.39 -7.26
C THR A 18 -14.06 -5.43 -6.35
N THR A 19 -13.43 -5.04 -5.25
CA THR A 19 -14.04 -4.16 -4.26
C THR A 19 -14.37 -2.83 -4.97
N PRO A 20 -15.66 -2.44 -5.05
CA PRO A 20 -16.03 -1.19 -5.70
C PRO A 20 -15.40 -0.03 -4.93
N GLY A 21 -14.47 0.69 -5.57
CA GLY A 21 -13.87 1.93 -5.09
C GLY A 21 -13.42 1.88 -3.63
N ALA A 22 -12.26 1.28 -3.36
CA ALA A 22 -11.66 1.36 -2.03
C ALA A 22 -11.56 2.84 -1.63
N GLN A 23 -12.24 3.18 -0.52
CA GLN A 23 -12.29 4.55 -0.04
C GLN A 23 -10.93 4.95 0.52
N PRO A 24 -10.55 6.25 0.42
CA PRO A 24 -9.36 6.74 1.10
C PRO A 24 -9.42 6.41 2.60
N GLN A 25 -8.34 5.81 3.09
CA GLN A 25 -8.15 5.48 4.49
C GLN A 25 -6.87 6.17 4.98
N ARG A 26 -6.82 6.40 6.29
CA ARG A 26 -5.67 7.02 6.95
C ARG A 26 -4.76 5.94 7.52
N TYR A 27 -3.50 5.96 7.14
CA TYR A 27 -2.47 5.02 7.58
C TYR A 27 -1.38 5.78 8.34
N SER A 28 -1.03 5.27 9.51
CA SER A 28 0.12 5.74 10.31
C SER A 28 1.22 4.70 10.19
N GLY A 29 2.46 5.15 9.97
CA GLY A 29 3.55 4.23 9.74
C GLY A 29 4.90 4.89 9.55
N THR A 30 5.88 4.04 9.25
CA THR A 30 7.26 4.43 9.03
C THR A 30 7.59 4.30 7.55
N LEU A 31 8.09 5.37 6.94
CA LEU A 31 8.73 5.36 5.64
C LEU A 31 10.24 5.20 5.84
N ASP A 32 10.78 4.07 5.40
CA ASP A 32 12.20 3.91 5.14
C ASP A 32 12.46 4.45 3.72
N TRP A 33 13.17 5.57 3.60
CA TRP A 33 13.50 6.17 2.31
C TRP A 33 14.94 5.88 1.91
N GLY A 34 15.12 5.65 0.61
CA GLY A 34 16.39 5.38 -0.02
C GLY A 34 16.29 5.58 -1.53
N ILE A 35 17.42 5.73 -2.20
CA ILE A 35 17.49 5.75 -3.67
C ILE A 35 16.93 4.41 -4.18
N GLU A 36 15.79 4.45 -4.87
CA GLU A 36 15.09 3.31 -5.48
C GLU A 36 14.58 2.21 -4.52
N THR A 37 14.84 2.31 -3.22
CA THR A 37 14.50 1.27 -2.22
C THR A 37 13.51 1.74 -1.16
N SER A 38 12.66 2.72 -1.46
CA SER A 38 11.74 3.29 -0.47
C SER A 38 10.57 2.35 -0.15
N SER A 39 10.26 2.17 1.12
CA SER A 39 9.16 1.31 1.58
C SER A 39 8.46 1.89 2.81
N PHE A 40 7.15 1.71 2.86
CA PHE A 40 6.30 2.16 3.96
C PHE A 40 5.73 0.95 4.69
N ARG A 41 5.87 0.92 6.02
CA ARG A 41 5.27 -0.09 6.89
C ARG A 41 4.36 0.61 7.89
N THR A 42 3.13 0.14 8.01
CA THR A 42 2.17 0.71 8.96
C THR A 42 2.49 0.29 10.39
N ASP A 43 2.01 1.07 11.36
CA ASP A 43 2.27 0.83 12.79
C ASP A 43 1.62 -0.48 13.31
N ASP A 44 0.60 -1.00 12.62
CA ASP A 44 -0.02 -2.31 12.87
C ASP A 44 0.75 -3.48 12.22
N GLY A 45 1.88 -3.20 11.58
CA GLY A 45 2.79 -4.19 11.01
C GLY A 45 2.53 -4.60 9.56
N GLN A 46 1.52 -4.01 8.90
CA GLN A 46 1.21 -4.29 7.49
C GLN A 46 2.25 -3.67 6.52
N GLY A 47 2.32 -4.23 5.31
CA GLY A 47 3.31 -3.87 4.29
C GLY A 47 4.46 -4.87 4.16
N PRO A 48 5.54 -4.53 3.42
CA PRO A 48 5.86 -3.20 2.90
C PRO A 48 4.93 -2.75 1.77
N TYR A 49 4.61 -1.47 1.78
CA TYR A 49 3.89 -0.77 0.73
C TYR A 49 4.80 0.22 0.02
N TRP A 50 4.51 0.49 -1.25
CA TRP A 50 5.14 1.56 -2.01
C TRP A 50 4.19 2.74 -2.11
N LEU A 51 4.67 3.93 -1.72
CA LEU A 51 3.89 5.15 -1.88
C LEU A 51 4.03 5.61 -3.34
N SER A 52 2.93 5.58 -4.09
CA SER A 52 2.92 5.90 -5.53
C SER A 52 2.81 7.39 -5.86
N SER A 53 2.71 8.26 -4.85
CA SER A 53 2.54 9.70 -5.07
C SER A 53 3.88 10.39 -5.32
N ASP A 54 3.97 11.12 -6.42
CA ASP A 54 5.12 11.99 -6.75
C ASP A 54 5.41 13.02 -5.65
N SER A 55 4.38 13.42 -4.89
CA SER A 55 4.50 14.40 -3.82
C SER A 55 5.34 13.92 -2.63
N VAL A 56 5.54 12.60 -2.46
CA VAL A 56 6.37 12.06 -1.38
C VAL A 56 7.81 12.53 -1.50
N TRP A 57 8.31 12.62 -2.73
CA TRP A 57 9.66 13.13 -2.96
C TRP A 57 9.78 14.59 -2.50
N ASP A 58 8.91 15.45 -3.00
CA ASP A 58 9.00 16.90 -2.75
C ASP A 58 8.69 17.28 -1.30
N ARG A 59 7.76 16.57 -0.65
CA ARG A 59 7.28 16.93 0.69
C ARG A 59 8.03 16.24 1.82
N VAL A 60 8.66 15.09 1.56
CA VAL A 60 9.28 14.27 2.60
C VAL A 60 10.77 14.08 2.30
N VAL A 61 11.09 13.47 1.16
CA VAL A 61 12.46 13.04 0.88
C VAL A 61 13.39 14.22 0.65
N ALA A 62 13.02 15.16 -0.22
CA ALA A 62 13.85 16.32 -0.54
C ALA A 62 14.16 17.20 0.69
N PRO A 63 13.18 17.56 1.56
CA PRO A 63 13.45 18.29 2.79
C PRO A 63 14.35 17.55 3.79
N LEU A 64 14.19 16.23 3.93
CA LEU A 64 15.04 15.44 4.83
C LEU A 64 16.48 15.37 4.31
N ARG A 65 16.64 15.24 2.99
CA ARG A 65 17.95 15.25 2.34
C ARG A 65 18.65 16.60 2.45
N THR A 66 17.94 17.71 2.28
CA THR A 66 18.51 19.07 2.47
C THR A 66 18.87 19.36 3.92
N SER A 67 18.22 18.69 4.88
CA SER A 67 18.53 18.78 6.31
C SER A 67 19.80 18.03 6.72
N GLY A 68 20.54 17.46 5.76
CA GLY A 68 21.81 16.77 6.02
C GLY A 68 21.66 15.29 6.41
N HIS A 69 20.45 14.74 6.35
CA HIS A 69 20.28 13.29 6.38
C HIS A 69 20.78 12.72 5.05
N GLY A 70 21.66 11.71 5.12
CA GLY A 70 22.29 11.09 3.95
C GLY A 70 21.26 10.50 2.96
N PRO A 71 21.69 9.75 1.93
CA PRO A 71 20.77 9.26 0.90
C PRO A 71 19.78 8.18 1.37
N TRP A 72 19.81 7.85 2.66
CA TRP A 72 18.88 6.96 3.35
C TRP A 72 18.40 7.57 4.65
N GLY A 73 17.19 7.24 5.05
CA GLY A 73 16.69 7.59 6.37
C GLY A 73 15.33 6.99 6.66
N ARG A 74 14.81 7.35 7.83
CA ARG A 74 13.54 6.86 8.35
C ARG A 74 12.73 8.02 8.87
N VAL A 75 11.44 8.06 8.53
CA VAL A 75 10.52 9.09 9.00
C VAL A 75 9.16 8.47 9.30
N HIS A 76 8.55 8.89 10.40
CA HIS A 76 7.17 8.53 10.71
C HIS A 76 6.23 9.46 9.94
N LEU A 77 5.27 8.88 9.23
CA LEU A 77 4.31 9.59 8.40
C LEU A 77 2.89 9.13 8.71
N VAL A 78 1.97 10.05 8.50
CA VAL A 78 0.55 9.74 8.44
C VAL A 78 0.06 10.11 7.06
N VAL A 79 -0.41 9.13 6.29
CA VAL A 79 -0.83 9.28 4.90
C VAL A 79 -2.31 8.94 4.75
N GLU A 80 -2.98 9.62 3.83
CA GLU A 80 -4.34 9.28 3.41
C GLU A 80 -4.27 8.74 1.99
N GLY A 81 -4.86 7.57 1.73
CA GLY A 81 -4.76 6.94 0.42
C GLY A 81 -5.56 5.65 0.31
N VAL A 82 -5.41 5.01 -0.86
CA VAL A 82 -6.10 3.77 -1.20
C VAL A 82 -5.05 2.72 -1.50
N LEU A 83 -5.22 1.52 -0.94
CA LEU A 83 -4.37 0.38 -1.29
C LEU A 83 -4.78 -0.17 -2.66
N SER A 84 -3.80 -0.34 -3.54
CA SER A 84 -4.02 -1.08 -4.78
C SER A 84 -4.34 -2.55 -4.46
N PRO A 85 -5.07 -3.25 -5.33
CA PRO A 85 -5.18 -4.70 -5.25
C PRO A 85 -3.79 -5.36 -5.18
N ALA A 86 -3.72 -6.55 -4.57
CA ALA A 86 -2.52 -7.38 -4.66
C ALA A 86 -2.26 -7.75 -6.13
N GLY A 87 -1.00 -7.66 -6.55
CA GLY A 87 -0.53 -8.04 -7.90
C GLY A 87 -0.26 -9.53 -8.04
#